data_AF-A0A9Q0SRI4-F1
#
_entry.id   AF-A0A9Q0SRI4-F1
#
_cell.length_a   1.000
_cell.length_b   1.000
_cell.length_c   1.000
_cell.angle_alpha   90.00
_cell.angle_beta   90.00
_cell.angle_gamma   90.00
#
_symmetry.space_group_name_H-M   'P 1'
#
loop_
_entity.id
_entity.type
_entity.pdbx_description
1 polymer ?
#
loop_
_entity_poly.entity_id
_entity_poly.type
_entity_poly.pdbx_seq_one_letter_code
_entity_poly.pdbx_strand_id
1 'polypeptide(L)'
;MTLLLGPPGCGKTTLLQALAAKLDKSLKVEGEISYNGYRLNEFVPQKTSVYISQYDQHISEMTVRETLDFSARCQGIGGRADIMKEISRREKEAGIVPEPDIDTYMKATSFEGLKSTLQTDYILKVVSERDQGQYWYHQQPHSHVSIDTLVRNFQEFHVGQKLEGDLSRPLQKSECHKNALTFSIYSLRKWELFKACMDREWLLMKRNLSLHVFKSVQLVVTALITMTLFIRSRMSVDMVDANLFMGSLFYALIRLMCNGIAELSLTVQRMGVFYKQRDFYFYPAWAYSVPAAILKIPLFIARCFSLDSSYLLRDWFQSRTRKFFLLFLVHQVSISMFRLIASIVRNPSIASTCALFIILITFLFGGFVIRKPSLPSWLRWGFWLSPLAYAEIGASLNEFLAPRWQKVSSSNITLGQQILESRGLYFNEYFYWIPFAALIGFWMVFNIGFTCALSYSKAPGRPRTVISQDRLSNILKRKQDLSDFPREKTLPYAETPISAGEKERNQMSNILLTLLRY
;
A
#
# COMPACT_ATOMS: atom_id res chain seq x y z
N MET A 1 -3.02 13.77 28.53
CA MET A 1 -2.32 13.97 27.24
C MET A 1 -0.83 13.80 27.50
N THR A 2 -0.07 13.13 26.62
CA THR A 2 1.39 12.93 26.82
C THR A 2 2.14 13.60 25.68
N LEU A 3 3.02 14.55 26.02
CA LEU A 3 3.88 15.22 25.07
C LEU A 3 5.28 14.59 25.10
N LEU A 4 5.75 14.08 23.96
CA LEU A 4 7.07 13.45 23.85
C LEU A 4 8.03 14.39 23.10
N LEU A 5 8.95 15.02 23.84
CA LEU A 5 9.95 15.95 23.31
C LEU A 5 11.34 15.30 23.24
N GLY A 6 12.18 15.80 22.33
CA GLY A 6 13.57 15.37 22.23
C GLY A 6 14.24 15.71 20.89
N PRO A 7 15.57 15.61 20.80
CA PRO A 7 16.33 15.97 19.60
C PRO A 7 16.04 15.09 18.38
N PRO A 8 16.29 15.59 17.15
CA PRO A 8 16.27 14.74 15.95
C PRO A 8 17.17 13.50 16.13
N GLY A 9 16.65 12.31 15.82
CA GLY A 9 17.39 11.05 15.93
C GLY A 9 17.32 10.33 17.28
N CYS A 10 16.71 10.90 18.33
CA CYS A 10 16.60 10.22 19.64
C CYS A 10 15.56 9.09 19.72
N GLY A 11 14.93 8.71 18.60
CA GLY A 11 14.02 7.56 18.56
C GLY A 11 12.54 7.84 18.88
N LYS A 12 12.09 9.09 19.02
CA LYS A 12 10.67 9.43 19.29
C LYS A 12 9.68 8.71 18.36
N THR A 13 9.93 8.82 17.05
CA THR A 13 9.08 8.18 16.04
C THR A 13 9.09 6.66 16.19
N THR A 14 10.24 6.09 16.52
CA THR A 14 10.39 4.65 16.77
C THR A 14 9.60 4.22 18.00
N LEU A 15 9.65 4.99 19.09
CA LEU A 15 8.87 4.73 20.31
C LEU A 15 7.36 4.82 20.06
N LEU A 16 6.89 5.86 19.35
CA LEU A 16 5.48 5.97 18.99
C LEU A 16 5.01 4.82 18.08
N GLN A 17 5.87 4.37 17.16
CA GLN A 17 5.60 3.19 16.36
C GLN A 17 5.60 1.91 17.20
N ALA A 18 6.42 1.82 18.25
CA ALA A 18 6.43 0.70 19.19
C ALA A 18 5.11 0.59 19.95
N LEU A 19 4.63 1.70 20.51
CA LEU A 19 3.36 1.78 21.22
C LEU A 19 2.16 1.45 20.31
N ALA A 20 2.24 1.80 19.02
CA ALA A 20 1.22 1.42 18.03
C ALA A 20 1.39 0.01 17.44
N ALA A 21 2.33 -0.80 17.96
CA ALA A 21 2.68 -2.13 17.43
C ALA A 21 2.99 -2.15 15.92
N LYS A 22 3.71 -1.12 15.46
CA LYS A 22 4.17 -0.91 14.07
C LYS A 22 5.69 -0.92 13.92
N LEU A 23 6.43 -1.38 14.93
CA LEU A 23 7.87 -1.63 14.81
C LEU A 23 8.16 -2.66 13.72
N ASP A 24 9.31 -2.51 13.04
CA ASP A 24 9.76 -3.53 12.10
C ASP A 24 10.17 -4.79 12.86
N LYS A 25 9.68 -5.95 12.42
CA LYS A 25 9.94 -7.26 13.04
C LYS A 25 11.41 -7.66 13.05
N SER A 26 12.26 -7.01 12.25
CA SER A 26 13.71 -7.24 12.23
C SER A 26 14.45 -6.63 13.43
N LEU A 27 13.79 -5.74 14.20
CA LEU A 27 14.39 -5.07 15.34
C LEU A 27 14.37 -5.97 16.59
N LYS A 28 15.45 -5.93 17.36
CA LYS A 28 15.46 -6.47 18.73
C LYS A 28 14.69 -5.52 19.63
N VAL A 29 13.76 -6.07 20.42
CA VAL A 29 12.91 -5.32 21.34
C VAL A 29 13.09 -5.94 22.72
N GLU A 30 13.36 -5.10 23.71
CA GLU A 30 13.45 -5.46 25.12
C GLU A 30 12.40 -4.66 25.91
N GLY A 31 11.90 -5.24 27.00
CA GLY A 31 10.81 -4.69 27.81
C GLY A 31 9.42 -5.19 27.40
N GLU A 32 8.41 -4.77 28.18
CA GLU A 32 7.02 -5.17 27.99
C GLU A 32 6.13 -3.93 27.86
N ILE A 33 5.16 -3.98 26.94
CA ILE A 33 4.14 -2.95 26.76
C ILE A 33 2.78 -3.61 27.02
N SER A 34 2.02 -3.04 27.95
CA SER A 34 0.67 -3.48 28.26
C SER A 34 -0.33 -2.33 28.10
N TYR A 35 -1.54 -2.68 27.69
CA TYR A 35 -2.69 -1.78 27.59
C TYR A 35 -3.79 -2.33 28.49
N ASN A 36 -4.15 -1.60 29.55
CA ASN A 36 -5.16 -2.03 30.52
C ASN A 36 -4.93 -3.46 31.05
N GLY A 37 -3.68 -3.83 31.32
CA GLY A 37 -3.29 -5.17 31.79
C GLY A 37 -3.20 -6.25 30.70
N TYR A 38 -3.45 -5.93 29.43
CA TYR A 38 -3.27 -6.84 28.30
C TYR A 38 -1.96 -6.56 27.57
N ARG A 39 -1.19 -7.60 27.29
CA ARG A 39 0.00 -7.54 26.44
C ARG A 39 -0.40 -7.31 24.99
N LEU A 40 0.50 -6.72 24.20
CA LEU A 40 0.27 -6.43 22.77
C LEU A 40 -0.10 -7.66 21.91
N ASN A 41 0.20 -8.87 22.36
CA ASN A 41 -0.14 -10.13 21.68
C ASN A 41 -1.54 -10.68 22.05
N GLU A 42 -2.20 -10.13 23.07
CA GLU A 42 -3.51 -10.60 23.55
C GLU A 42 -4.69 -9.93 22.84
N PHE A 43 -4.46 -8.85 22.10
CA PHE A 43 -5.48 -8.10 21.36
C PHE A 43 -4.95 -7.63 20.01
N VAL A 44 -5.75 -6.83 19.28
CA VAL A 44 -5.35 -6.24 17.99
C VAL A 44 -4.91 -4.79 18.20
N PRO A 45 -3.61 -4.54 18.51
CA PRO A 45 -3.15 -3.21 18.86
C PRO A 45 -3.32 -2.20 17.74
N GLN A 46 -3.23 -2.60 16.47
CA GLN A 46 -3.37 -1.68 15.33
C GLN A 46 -4.79 -1.09 15.17
N LYS A 47 -5.80 -1.63 15.88
CA LYS A 47 -7.17 -1.09 15.93
C LYS A 47 -7.49 -0.30 17.18
N THR A 48 -6.71 -0.50 18.25
CA THR A 48 -6.85 0.21 19.52
C THR A 48 -5.91 1.42 19.58
N SER A 49 -4.66 1.24 19.16
CA SER A 49 -3.59 2.25 19.16
C SER A 49 -3.19 2.55 17.72
N VAL A 50 -3.35 3.81 17.30
CA VAL A 50 -3.17 4.23 15.92
C VAL A 50 -2.04 5.26 15.85
N TYR A 51 -0.98 4.91 15.12
CA TYR A 51 0.06 5.88 14.76
C TYR A 51 -0.39 6.72 13.56
N ILE A 52 -0.56 8.03 13.78
CA ILE A 52 -0.81 9.01 12.72
C ILE A 52 0.54 9.46 12.14
N SER A 53 0.75 9.16 10.87
CA SER A 53 1.96 9.52 10.13
C SER A 53 1.99 11.02 9.82
N GLN A 54 3.20 11.59 9.73
CA GLN A 54 3.42 12.96 9.25
C GLN A 54 2.84 13.20 7.85
N TYR A 55 2.83 12.15 7.02
CA TYR A 55 2.20 12.18 5.71
C TYR A 55 0.82 11.57 5.78
N ASP A 56 -0.17 12.35 5.36
CA ASP A 56 -1.52 11.87 5.18
C ASP A 56 -1.77 11.51 3.71
N GLN A 57 -2.23 10.28 3.48
CA GLN A 57 -2.57 9.77 2.15
C GLN A 57 -4.05 9.42 2.13
N HIS A 58 -4.78 10.07 1.23
CA HIS A 58 -6.20 9.88 0.97
C HIS A 58 -6.46 9.77 -0.52
N ILE A 59 -7.64 9.27 -0.87
CA ILE A 59 -8.09 9.22 -2.26
C ILE A 59 -8.67 10.58 -2.62
N SER A 60 -8.04 11.26 -3.57
CA SER A 60 -8.42 12.62 -3.99
C SER A 60 -9.84 12.74 -4.53
N GLU A 61 -10.40 11.65 -5.05
CA GLU A 61 -11.71 11.64 -5.69
C GLU A 61 -12.88 11.44 -4.71
N MET A 62 -12.59 11.22 -3.42
CA MET A 62 -13.59 11.08 -2.36
C MET A 62 -13.70 12.35 -1.53
N THR A 63 -14.92 12.71 -1.16
CA THR A 63 -15.17 13.79 -0.19
C THR A 63 -14.74 13.38 1.22
N VAL A 64 -14.58 14.36 2.11
CA VAL A 64 -14.29 14.12 3.53
C VAL A 64 -15.35 13.23 4.16
N ARG A 65 -16.65 13.52 3.93
CA ARG A 65 -17.77 12.72 4.44
C ARG A 65 -17.70 11.27 3.96
N GLU A 66 -17.56 11.04 2.65
CA GLU A 66 -17.49 9.67 2.09
C GLU A 66 -16.27 8.89 2.64
N THR A 67 -15.14 9.57 2.85
CA THR A 67 -13.93 8.98 3.43
C THR A 67 -14.15 8.57 4.88
N LEU A 68 -14.80 9.41 5.67
CA LEU A 68 -15.15 9.13 7.06
C LEU A 68 -16.22 8.04 7.15
N ASP A 69 -17.26 8.07 6.32
CA ASP A 69 -18.32 7.06 6.27
C ASP A 69 -17.76 5.69 5.89
N PHE A 70 -16.88 5.62 4.89
CA PHE A 70 -16.20 4.38 4.53
C PHE A 70 -15.33 3.85 5.67
N SER A 71 -14.63 4.75 6.37
CA SER A 71 -13.81 4.40 7.53
C SER A 71 -14.66 3.88 8.69
N ALA A 72 -15.75 4.57 9.00
CA ALA A 72 -16.72 4.18 10.02
C ALA A 72 -17.38 2.84 9.69
N ARG A 73 -17.73 2.61 8.43
CA ARG A 73 -18.30 1.33 7.96
C ARG A 73 -17.30 0.19 8.14
N CYS A 74 -16.05 0.33 7.69
CA CYS A 74 -15.05 -0.74 7.76
C CYS A 74 -14.60 -1.04 9.20
N GLN A 75 -14.35 0.01 9.99
CA GLN A 75 -13.89 -0.12 11.37
C GLN A 75 -15.01 -0.44 12.36
N GLY A 76 -16.26 -0.23 11.96
CA GLY A 76 -17.42 -0.26 12.85
C GLY A 76 -17.40 0.95 13.79
N ILE A 77 -18.56 1.57 13.98
CA ILE A 77 -18.74 2.58 15.04
C ILE A 77 -18.73 1.88 16.41
N GLY A 78 -19.09 0.59 16.47
CA GLY A 78 -19.12 -0.21 17.70
C GLY A 78 -19.88 0.53 18.81
N GLY A 79 -19.43 0.37 20.05
CA GLY A 79 -19.83 1.24 21.16
C GLY A 79 -18.95 2.49 21.30
N ARG A 80 -18.17 2.91 20.29
CA ARG A 80 -17.26 4.07 20.46
C ARG A 80 -18.00 5.38 20.65
N ALA A 81 -19.16 5.54 20.02
CA ALA A 81 -20.04 6.67 20.29
C ALA A 81 -20.55 6.64 21.73
N ASP A 82 -20.92 5.46 22.24
CA ASP A 82 -21.34 5.27 23.63
C ASP A 82 -20.20 5.49 24.62
N ILE A 83 -18.97 5.04 24.28
CA ILE A 83 -17.75 5.28 25.05
C ILE A 83 -17.43 6.77 25.07
N MET A 84 -17.49 7.47 23.94
CA MET A 84 -17.26 8.92 23.91
C MET A 84 -18.32 9.66 24.73
N LYS A 85 -19.58 9.24 24.65
CA LYS A 85 -20.66 9.80 25.48
C LYS A 85 -20.44 9.54 26.97
N GLU A 86 -19.98 8.34 27.32
CA GLU A 86 -19.66 7.94 28.70
C GLU A 86 -18.41 8.65 29.23
N ILE A 87 -17.36 8.82 28.41
CA ILE A 87 -16.17 9.60 28.74
C ILE A 87 -16.58 11.05 28.99
N SER A 88 -17.32 11.67 28.07
CA SER A 88 -17.80 13.05 28.27
C SER A 88 -18.73 13.19 29.48
N ARG A 89 -19.52 12.17 29.82
CA ARG A 89 -20.32 12.15 31.05
C ARG A 89 -19.41 12.11 32.29
N ARG A 90 -18.43 11.21 32.33
CA ARG A 90 -17.47 11.08 33.45
C ARG A 90 -16.58 12.30 33.58
N GLU A 91 -16.11 12.88 32.48
CA GLU A 91 -15.34 14.13 32.49
C GLU A 91 -16.16 15.27 33.11
N LYS A 92 -17.45 15.37 32.77
CA LYS A 92 -18.36 16.35 33.38
C LYS A 92 -18.62 16.07 34.86
N GLU A 93 -18.86 14.82 35.24
CA GLU A 93 -19.12 14.42 36.62
C GLU A 93 -17.90 14.58 37.53
N ALA A 94 -16.71 14.28 37.01
CA ALA A 94 -15.45 14.47 37.70
C ALA A 94 -14.95 15.93 37.62
N GLY A 95 -15.70 16.83 36.96
CA GLY A 95 -15.30 18.24 36.80
C GLY A 95 -13.95 18.41 36.10
N ILE A 96 -13.58 17.46 35.23
CA ILE A 96 -12.30 17.47 34.52
C ILE A 96 -12.36 18.55 33.45
N VAL A 97 -11.85 19.72 33.80
CA VAL A 97 -11.55 20.80 32.85
C VAL A 97 -10.09 20.64 32.43
N PRO A 98 -9.74 20.80 31.14
CA PRO A 98 -8.34 20.90 30.74
C PRO A 98 -7.65 21.94 31.62
N GLU A 99 -6.51 21.58 32.22
CA GLU A 99 -5.75 22.52 33.03
C GLU A 99 -5.53 23.81 32.21
N PRO A 100 -5.84 25.00 32.76
CA PRO A 100 -5.76 26.25 32.03
C PRO A 100 -4.38 26.46 31.39
N ASP A 101 -3.33 26.02 32.09
CA ASP A 101 -1.95 26.11 31.64
C ASP A 101 -1.69 25.17 30.45
N ILE A 102 -2.18 23.92 30.50
CA ILE A 102 -2.05 22.96 29.39
C ILE A 102 -2.88 23.39 28.17
N ASP A 103 -4.11 23.88 28.37
CA ASP A 103 -4.96 24.37 27.28
C ASP A 103 -4.36 25.63 26.63
N THR A 104 -3.86 26.58 27.43
CA THR A 104 -3.16 27.78 26.96
C THR A 104 -1.87 27.41 26.23
N TYR A 105 -1.12 26.43 26.75
CA TYR A 105 0.08 25.90 26.14
C TYR A 105 -0.21 25.22 24.78
N MET A 106 -1.26 24.40 24.70
CA MET A 106 -1.68 23.74 23.46
C MET A 106 -2.11 24.76 22.41
N LYS A 107 -2.84 25.80 22.84
CA LYS A 107 -3.21 26.93 21.97
C LYS A 107 -1.97 27.70 21.49
N ALA A 108 -1.05 28.04 22.39
CA ALA A 108 0.18 28.77 22.07
C ALA A 108 1.12 27.99 21.13
N THR A 109 1.19 26.67 21.27
CA THR A 109 2.00 25.79 20.39
C THR A 109 1.34 25.53 19.04
N SER A 110 0.03 25.74 18.91
CA SER A 110 -0.73 25.58 17.66
C SER A 110 -0.76 26.81 16.76
N PHE A 111 -0.21 27.95 17.20
CA PHE A 111 -0.14 29.18 16.39
C PHE A 111 0.79 29.00 15.18
N GLU A 112 0.26 29.19 13.97
CA GLU A 112 1.04 29.25 12.73
C GLU A 112 2.00 30.45 12.76
N GLY A 113 3.32 30.18 12.70
CA GLY A 113 4.35 31.22 12.57
C GLY A 113 5.64 31.02 13.39
N LEU A 114 5.63 30.14 14.40
CA LEU A 114 6.83 29.80 15.17
C LEU A 114 7.70 28.80 14.40
N LYS A 115 8.89 29.24 13.96
CA LYS A 115 9.89 28.40 13.24
C LYS A 115 10.37 27.17 14.04
N SER A 116 10.17 27.16 15.36
CA SER A 116 10.51 26.07 16.29
C SER A 116 9.59 26.12 17.51
N THR A 117 9.14 24.96 18.02
CA THR A 117 8.39 24.89 19.27
C THR A 117 9.28 25.39 20.41
N LEU A 118 8.84 26.43 21.14
CA LEU A 118 9.60 27.06 22.23
C LEU A 118 10.10 26.03 23.26
N GLN A 119 9.31 24.98 23.53
CA GLN A 119 9.70 23.93 24.48
C GLN A 119 10.71 22.95 23.90
N THR A 120 10.62 22.64 22.61
CA THR A 120 11.64 21.83 21.94
C THR A 120 12.97 22.57 21.98
N ASP A 121 12.98 23.88 21.70
CA ASP A 121 14.18 24.71 21.76
C ASP A 121 14.72 24.81 23.20
N TYR A 122 13.84 25.02 24.20
CA TYR A 122 14.23 25.05 25.61
C TYR A 122 14.83 23.72 26.09
N ILE A 123 14.14 22.59 25.89
CA ILE A 123 14.65 21.26 26.29
C ILE A 123 15.93 20.92 25.53
N LEU A 124 15.99 21.21 24.22
CA LEU A 124 17.20 21.01 23.44
C LEU A 124 18.38 21.79 24.01
N LYS A 125 18.16 23.03 24.45
CA LYS A 125 19.21 23.88 25.00
C LYS A 125 19.60 23.50 26.43
N VAL A 126 18.65 23.09 27.27
CA VAL A 126 18.91 22.58 28.64
C VAL A 126 19.70 21.25 28.61
N VAL A 127 19.48 20.43 27.57
CA VAL A 127 20.21 19.16 27.36
C VAL A 127 21.50 19.36 26.55
N SER A 128 21.71 20.54 25.95
CA SER A 128 22.88 20.88 25.13
C SER A 128 24.05 21.31 26.00
N GLU A 129 25.19 20.64 25.83
CA GLU A 129 26.46 20.97 26.52
C GLU A 129 26.90 22.43 26.29
N ARG A 130 26.51 23.04 25.18
CA ARG A 130 26.88 24.41 24.82
C ARG A 130 25.92 25.48 25.34
N ASP A 131 24.66 25.11 25.54
CA ASP A 131 23.58 26.08 25.81
C ASP A 131 22.99 25.93 27.23
N GLN A 132 23.32 24.85 27.95
CA GLN A 132 22.81 24.56 29.29
C GLN A 132 23.13 25.67 30.30
N GLY A 133 24.29 26.33 30.17
CA GLY A 133 24.71 27.42 31.05
C GLY A 133 23.80 28.65 31.02
N GLN A 134 23.00 28.85 29.96
CA GLN A 134 22.09 30.00 29.83
C GLN A 134 20.86 29.89 30.75
N TYR A 135 20.57 28.69 31.27
CA TYR A 135 19.41 28.39 32.10
C TYR A 135 19.75 28.23 33.58
N TRP A 136 20.99 28.57 33.96
CA TRP A 136 21.49 28.45 35.32
C TRP A 136 20.99 29.60 36.20
N TYR A 137 20.33 29.28 37.32
CA TYR A 137 19.82 30.28 38.26
C TYR A 137 20.94 30.72 39.23
N HIS A 138 21.64 31.81 38.86
CA HIS A 138 22.60 32.65 39.61
C HIS A 138 23.79 32.05 40.42
N GLN A 139 24.95 32.71 40.24
CA GLN A 139 26.17 32.83 41.07
C GLN A 139 27.05 31.59 41.37
N GLN A 140 26.90 30.46 40.68
CA GLN A 140 27.91 29.39 40.73
C GLN A 140 28.58 29.17 39.37
N PRO A 141 29.86 28.77 39.34
CA PRO A 141 30.52 28.38 38.10
C PRO A 141 29.75 27.23 37.47
N HIS A 142 29.38 27.41 36.21
CA HIS A 142 28.60 26.42 35.47
C HIS A 142 29.36 25.09 35.41
N SER A 143 28.75 24.04 35.96
CA SER A 143 29.19 22.66 35.79
C SER A 143 28.19 21.96 34.87
N HIS A 144 28.68 21.40 33.78
CA HIS A 144 27.83 20.68 32.83
C HIS A 144 27.26 19.42 33.50
N VAL A 145 25.93 19.32 33.54
CA VAL A 145 25.24 18.15 34.06
C VAL A 145 24.97 17.19 32.91
N SER A 146 25.56 16.00 33.01
CA SER A 146 25.37 14.96 32.00
C SER A 146 23.93 14.45 31.96
N ILE A 147 23.53 13.91 30.80
CA ILE A 147 22.21 13.29 30.62
C ILE A 147 22.02 12.12 31.60
N ASP A 148 23.07 11.32 31.82
CA ASP A 148 23.00 10.17 32.74
C ASP A 148 22.78 10.63 34.19
N THR A 149 23.36 11.77 34.59
CA THR A 149 23.12 12.40 35.89
C THR A 149 21.67 12.89 35.99
N LEU A 150 21.13 13.53 34.94
CA LEU A 150 19.72 13.96 34.91
C LEU A 150 18.76 12.77 35.01
N VAL A 151 19.04 11.68 34.29
CA VAL A 151 18.22 10.45 34.33
C VAL A 151 18.25 9.83 35.72
N ARG A 152 19.43 9.66 36.32
CA ARG A 152 19.56 9.12 37.68
C ARG A 152 18.80 9.98 38.69
N ASN A 153 18.97 11.30 38.63
CA ASN A 153 18.34 12.20 39.57
C ASN A 153 16.82 12.26 39.37
N PHE A 154 16.32 12.13 38.14
CA PHE A 154 14.88 12.00 37.89
C PHE A 154 14.32 10.69 38.49
N GLN A 155 15.04 9.57 38.37
CA GLN A 155 14.64 8.29 38.97
C GLN A 155 14.61 8.36 40.50
N GLU A 156 15.56 9.05 41.11
CA GLU A 156 15.60 9.26 42.57
C GLU A 156 14.57 10.30 43.06
N PHE A 157 14.14 11.21 42.19
CA PHE A 157 13.18 12.24 42.54
C PHE A 157 11.80 11.63 42.81
N HIS A 158 11.09 12.19 43.80
CA HIS A 158 9.81 11.66 44.26
C HIS A 158 8.76 11.49 43.13
N VAL A 159 8.78 12.34 42.10
CA VAL A 159 7.89 12.20 40.92
C VAL A 159 8.29 11.00 40.07
N GLY A 160 9.58 10.75 39.85
CA GLY A 160 10.06 9.57 39.14
C GLY A 160 9.74 8.29 39.90
N GLN A 161 9.99 8.27 41.21
CA GLN A 161 9.63 7.14 42.08
C GLN A 161 8.12 6.88 42.11
N LYS A 162 7.31 7.94 42.17
CA LYS A 162 5.84 7.81 42.11
C LYS A 162 5.39 7.25 40.76
N LEU A 163 5.93 7.75 39.66
CA LEU A 163 5.62 7.27 38.32
C LEU A 163 6.02 5.80 38.14
N GLU A 164 7.21 5.41 38.60
CA GLU A 164 7.66 4.02 38.59
C GLU A 164 6.76 3.13 39.45
N GLY A 165 6.37 3.61 40.64
CA GLY A 165 5.40 2.94 41.51
C GLY A 165 4.03 2.76 40.86
N ASP A 166 3.52 3.78 40.18
CA ASP A 166 2.24 3.74 39.47
C ASP A 166 2.29 2.80 38.24
N LEU A 167 3.40 2.78 37.50
CA LEU A 167 3.61 1.88 36.36
C LEU A 167 3.87 0.43 36.77
N SER A 168 4.46 0.21 37.95
CA SER A 168 4.74 -1.14 38.47
C SER A 168 3.50 -1.85 39.00
N ARG A 169 2.41 -1.12 39.26
CA ARG A 169 1.14 -1.72 39.72
C ARG A 169 0.48 -2.49 38.57
N PRO A 170 0.28 -3.82 38.72
CA PRO A 170 -0.38 -4.61 37.68
C PRO A 170 -1.86 -4.21 37.58
N LEU A 171 -2.24 -3.66 36.43
CA LEU A 171 -3.64 -3.32 36.12
C LEU A 171 -4.48 -4.62 36.01
N GLN A 172 -5.57 -4.69 36.77
CA GLN A 172 -6.46 -5.85 36.74
C GLN A 172 -7.34 -5.82 35.48
N LYS A 173 -7.36 -6.93 34.73
CA LYS A 173 -8.13 -7.06 33.48
C LYS A 173 -9.66 -6.91 33.69
N SER A 174 -10.15 -7.19 34.89
CA SER A 174 -11.57 -7.11 35.29
C SER A 174 -12.10 -5.69 35.39
N GLU A 175 -11.24 -4.71 35.68
CA GLU A 175 -11.62 -3.30 35.80
C GLU A 175 -11.76 -2.61 34.43
N CYS A 176 -11.28 -3.27 33.36
CA CYS A 176 -11.30 -2.71 32.03
C CYS A 176 -12.67 -2.90 31.36
N HIS A 177 -13.21 -1.82 30.79
CA HIS A 177 -14.44 -1.88 30.01
C HIS A 177 -14.27 -2.83 28.81
N LYS A 178 -15.23 -3.75 28.60
CA LYS A 178 -15.17 -4.80 27.56
C LYS A 178 -14.89 -4.28 26.14
N ASN A 179 -15.27 -3.04 25.85
CA ASN A 179 -15.07 -2.40 24.54
C ASN A 179 -13.82 -1.50 24.43
N ALA A 180 -12.97 -1.44 25.47
CA ALA A 180 -11.77 -0.60 25.45
C ALA A 180 -10.70 -1.15 24.49
N LEU A 181 -10.60 -2.48 24.36
CA LEU A 181 -9.68 -3.17 23.46
C LEU A 181 -10.44 -3.87 22.35
N THR A 182 -9.82 -3.95 21.17
CA THR A 182 -10.37 -4.70 20.04
C THR A 182 -9.65 -6.04 19.92
N PHE A 183 -10.41 -7.14 19.99
CA PHE A 183 -9.88 -8.50 19.87
C PHE A 183 -10.11 -9.11 18.47
N SER A 184 -10.95 -8.48 17.64
CA SER A 184 -11.22 -8.93 16.27
C SER A 184 -10.48 -8.10 15.23
N ILE A 185 -9.85 -8.78 14.27
CA ILE A 185 -9.11 -8.13 13.18
C ILE A 185 -10.07 -7.32 12.30
N TYR A 186 -11.20 -7.88 11.90
CA TYR A 186 -12.20 -7.18 11.08
C TYR A 186 -13.50 -7.01 11.87
N SER A 187 -14.08 -5.81 11.81
CA SER A 187 -15.34 -5.50 12.51
C SER A 187 -16.57 -5.98 11.72
N LEU A 188 -16.48 -6.00 10.39
CA LEU A 188 -17.56 -6.42 9.50
C LEU A 188 -17.46 -7.89 9.10
N ARG A 189 -18.59 -8.48 8.72
CA ARG A 189 -18.62 -9.79 8.05
C ARG A 189 -17.97 -9.69 6.67
N LYS A 190 -17.41 -10.79 6.16
CA LYS A 190 -16.72 -10.82 4.85
C LYS A 190 -17.59 -10.25 3.72
N TRP A 191 -18.88 -10.59 3.67
CA TRP A 191 -19.78 -10.09 2.64
C TRP A 191 -20.05 -8.58 2.73
N GLU A 192 -20.23 -8.05 3.93
CA GLU A 192 -20.44 -6.61 4.15
C GLU A 192 -19.20 -5.81 3.76
N LEU A 193 -18.02 -6.36 4.04
CA LEU A 193 -16.74 -5.79 3.66
C LEU A 193 -16.53 -5.76 2.15
N PHE A 194 -16.91 -6.86 1.48
CA PHE A 194 -16.94 -6.93 0.02
C PHE A 194 -17.87 -5.85 -0.54
N LYS A 195 -19.10 -5.74 -0.02
CA LYS A 195 -20.07 -4.73 -0.44
C LYS A 195 -19.53 -3.31 -0.21
N ALA A 196 -18.94 -3.03 0.95
CA ALA A 196 -18.36 -1.72 1.24
C ALA A 196 -17.23 -1.34 0.26
N CYS A 197 -16.34 -2.28 -0.06
CA CYS A 197 -15.27 -2.05 -1.04
C CYS A 197 -15.79 -1.93 -2.48
N MET A 198 -16.83 -2.69 -2.82
CA MET A 198 -17.52 -2.63 -4.11
C MET A 198 -18.21 -1.28 -4.30
N ASP A 199 -18.97 -0.81 -3.30
CA ASP A 199 -19.64 0.49 -3.32
C ASP A 199 -18.62 1.63 -3.51
N ARG A 200 -17.49 1.56 -2.80
CA ARG A 200 -16.40 2.53 -2.95
C ARG A 200 -15.78 2.51 -4.34
N GLU A 201 -15.43 1.33 -4.88
CA GLU A 201 -14.81 1.25 -6.20
C GLU A 201 -15.79 1.73 -7.29
N TRP A 202 -17.08 1.41 -7.16
CA TRP A 202 -18.12 1.95 -8.05
C TRP A 202 -18.21 3.47 -7.99
N LEU A 203 -18.19 4.06 -6.79
CA LEU A 203 -18.17 5.51 -6.60
C LEU A 203 -16.95 6.14 -7.28
N LEU A 204 -15.75 5.57 -7.09
CA LEU A 204 -14.52 6.04 -7.71
C LEU A 204 -14.56 5.96 -9.23
N MET A 205 -15.18 4.91 -9.78
CA MET A 205 -15.40 4.79 -11.23
C MET A 205 -16.36 5.87 -11.75
N LYS A 206 -17.44 6.18 -11.01
CA LYS A 206 -18.39 7.24 -11.38
C LYS A 206 -17.75 8.63 -11.32
N ARG A 207 -16.91 8.91 -10.32
CA ARG A 207 -16.18 10.19 -10.20
C ARG A 207 -15.12 10.34 -11.29
N ASN A 208 -14.47 9.24 -11.66
CA ASN A 208 -13.52 9.18 -12.78
C ASN A 208 -14.19 8.91 -14.14
N LEU A 209 -15.49 9.19 -14.28
CA LEU A 209 -16.24 8.94 -15.52
C LEU A 209 -15.60 9.67 -16.71
N SER A 210 -15.09 10.90 -16.52
CA SER A 210 -14.41 11.65 -17.58
C SER A 210 -13.23 10.88 -18.18
N LEU A 211 -12.38 10.26 -17.34
CA LEU A 211 -11.27 9.42 -17.79
C LEU A 211 -11.76 8.19 -18.56
N HIS A 212 -12.87 7.58 -18.11
CA HIS A 212 -13.45 6.43 -18.78
C HIS A 212 -14.10 6.79 -20.13
N VAL A 213 -14.74 7.96 -20.23
CA VAL A 213 -15.31 8.50 -21.46
C VAL A 213 -14.18 8.80 -22.45
N PHE A 214 -13.12 9.48 -22.03
CA PHE A 214 -11.97 9.76 -22.89
C PHE A 214 -11.36 8.47 -23.45
N LYS A 215 -11.17 7.43 -22.61
CA LYS A 215 -10.69 6.12 -23.06
C LYS A 215 -11.63 5.45 -24.06
N SER A 216 -12.95 5.57 -23.88
CA SER A 216 -13.92 5.05 -24.85
C SER A 216 -13.86 5.80 -26.18
N VAL A 217 -13.70 7.12 -26.17
CA VAL A 217 -13.50 7.93 -27.39
C VAL A 217 -12.19 7.55 -28.09
N GLN A 218 -11.09 7.42 -27.34
CA GLN A 218 -9.79 6.98 -27.86
C GLN A 218 -9.89 5.60 -28.55
N LEU A 219 -10.68 4.69 -27.98
CA LEU A 219 -10.92 3.35 -28.55
C LEU A 219 -11.72 3.45 -29.86
N VAL A 220 -12.73 4.31 -29.94
CA VAL A 220 -13.50 4.54 -31.17
C VAL A 220 -12.62 5.17 -32.26
N VAL A 221 -11.85 6.21 -31.95
CA VAL A 221 -10.91 6.85 -32.91
C VAL A 221 -9.89 5.84 -33.42
N THR A 222 -9.33 5.04 -32.53
CA THR A 222 -8.44 3.93 -32.88
C THR A 222 -9.10 2.94 -33.83
N ALA A 223 -10.35 2.56 -33.54
CA ALA A 223 -11.09 1.64 -34.38
C ALA A 223 -11.32 2.23 -35.77
N LEU A 224 -11.72 3.51 -35.87
CA LEU A 224 -11.87 4.22 -37.15
C LEU A 224 -10.58 4.25 -37.97
N ILE A 225 -9.43 4.56 -37.36
CA ILE A 225 -8.12 4.51 -38.04
C ILE A 225 -7.81 3.08 -38.50
N THR A 226 -8.17 2.08 -37.71
CA THR A 226 -7.97 0.67 -38.09
C THR A 226 -8.87 0.28 -39.26
N MET A 227 -10.11 0.80 -39.29
CA MET A 227 -11.04 0.57 -40.40
C MET A 227 -10.49 1.11 -41.71
N THR A 228 -9.89 2.30 -41.69
CA THR A 228 -9.34 2.92 -42.90
C THR A 228 -8.09 2.19 -43.38
N LEU A 229 -7.26 1.66 -42.48
CA LEU A 229 -6.09 0.84 -42.83
C LEU A 229 -6.45 -0.50 -43.47
N PHE A 230 -7.55 -1.13 -43.02
CA PHE A 230 -8.02 -2.42 -43.54
C PHE A 230 -9.26 -2.29 -44.43
N ILE A 231 -9.44 -1.13 -45.07
CA ILE A 231 -10.62 -0.86 -45.90
C ILE A 231 -10.52 -1.67 -47.21
N ARG A 232 -11.30 -2.75 -47.32
CA ARG A 232 -11.44 -3.49 -48.58
C ARG A 232 -12.84 -4.09 -48.69
N SER A 233 -13.59 -3.62 -49.69
CA SER A 233 -15.01 -3.94 -49.90
C SER A 233 -15.27 -5.29 -50.58
N ARG A 234 -14.23 -6.02 -51.03
CA ARG A 234 -14.30 -7.42 -51.48
C ARG A 234 -12.97 -8.11 -51.20
N MET A 235 -12.95 -9.07 -50.27
CA MET A 235 -11.80 -9.98 -50.13
C MET A 235 -12.01 -11.18 -51.05
N SER A 236 -11.10 -11.36 -52.00
CA SER A 236 -10.95 -12.62 -52.73
C SER A 236 -10.45 -13.70 -51.76
N VAL A 237 -10.90 -14.95 -51.94
CA VAL A 237 -10.49 -16.08 -51.10
C VAL A 237 -9.12 -16.59 -51.59
N ASP A 238 -8.09 -15.76 -51.38
CA ASP A 238 -6.71 -15.97 -51.85
C ASP A 238 -5.70 -15.91 -50.69
N MET A 239 -4.50 -16.48 -50.89
CA MET A 239 -3.44 -16.52 -49.87
C MET A 239 -2.94 -15.13 -49.44
N VAL A 240 -2.98 -14.14 -50.33
CA VAL A 240 -2.54 -12.76 -50.05
C VAL A 240 -3.54 -12.07 -49.10
N ASP A 241 -4.83 -12.16 -49.41
CA ASP A 241 -5.90 -11.58 -48.60
C ASP A 241 -6.01 -12.28 -47.24
N ALA A 242 -5.75 -13.59 -47.18
CA ALA A 242 -5.67 -14.33 -45.91
C ALA A 242 -4.58 -13.80 -44.95
N ASN A 243 -3.39 -13.49 -45.48
CA ASN A 243 -2.30 -12.95 -44.67
C ASN A 243 -2.60 -11.55 -44.15
N LEU A 244 -3.22 -10.70 -44.98
CA LEU A 244 -3.73 -9.39 -44.58
C LEU A 244 -4.79 -9.51 -43.48
N PHE A 245 -5.70 -10.47 -43.60
CA PHE A 245 -6.73 -10.72 -42.61
C PHE A 245 -6.15 -11.17 -41.27
N MET A 246 -5.20 -12.12 -41.29
CA MET A 246 -4.49 -12.56 -40.08
C MET A 246 -3.73 -11.40 -39.43
N GLY A 247 -3.12 -10.51 -40.24
CA GLY A 247 -2.51 -9.29 -39.74
C GLY A 247 -3.49 -8.35 -39.03
N SER A 248 -4.72 -8.23 -39.53
CA SER A 248 -5.77 -7.43 -38.87
C SER A 248 -6.24 -8.05 -37.55
N LEU A 249 -6.38 -9.38 -37.48
CA LEU A 249 -6.68 -10.12 -36.25
C LEU A 249 -5.58 -9.90 -35.20
N PHE A 250 -4.32 -10.11 -35.58
CA PHE A 250 -3.19 -9.92 -34.69
C PHE A 250 -3.08 -8.48 -34.17
N TYR A 251 -3.31 -7.49 -35.05
CA TYR A 251 -3.35 -6.08 -34.66
C TYR A 251 -4.46 -5.80 -33.63
N ALA A 252 -5.67 -6.37 -33.82
CA ALA A 252 -6.75 -6.23 -32.84
C ALA A 252 -6.39 -6.85 -31.48
N LEU A 253 -5.76 -8.02 -31.47
CA LEU A 253 -5.28 -8.67 -30.25
C LEU A 253 -4.20 -7.84 -29.53
N ILE A 254 -3.25 -7.28 -30.28
CA ILE A 254 -2.24 -6.34 -29.75
C ILE A 254 -2.91 -5.13 -29.10
N ARG A 255 -3.88 -4.49 -29.77
CA ARG A 255 -4.56 -3.31 -29.22
C ARG A 255 -5.29 -3.63 -27.91
N LEU A 256 -5.96 -4.79 -27.85
CA LEU A 256 -6.60 -5.26 -26.62
C LEU A 256 -5.58 -5.53 -25.50
N MET A 257 -4.42 -6.09 -25.85
CA MET A 257 -3.31 -6.30 -24.91
C MET A 257 -2.72 -4.99 -24.38
N CYS A 258 -2.51 -3.99 -25.22
CA CYS A 258 -1.96 -2.69 -24.80
C CYS A 258 -2.89 -1.88 -23.89
N ASN A 259 -4.21 -2.11 -23.95
CA ASN A 259 -5.16 -1.34 -23.15
C ASN A 259 -4.92 -1.46 -21.63
N GLY A 260 -4.33 -2.57 -21.17
CA GLY A 260 -3.99 -2.75 -19.76
C GLY A 260 -2.86 -1.83 -19.25
N ILE A 261 -2.05 -1.21 -20.11
CA ILE A 261 -1.02 -0.24 -19.70
C ILE A 261 -1.65 0.94 -18.94
N ALA A 262 -2.83 1.39 -19.37
CA ALA A 262 -3.53 2.48 -18.70
C ALA A 262 -4.06 2.10 -17.30
N GLU A 263 -4.17 0.80 -17.01
CA GLU A 263 -4.54 0.29 -15.69
C GLU A 263 -3.37 0.19 -14.73
N LEU A 264 -2.15 -0.01 -15.25
CA LEU A 264 -0.91 0.03 -14.48
C LEU A 264 -0.80 1.35 -13.70
N SER A 265 -0.88 2.48 -14.41
CA SER A 265 -0.72 3.82 -13.82
C SER A 265 -1.74 4.13 -12.73
N LEU A 266 -3.02 3.85 -13.00
CA LEU A 266 -4.12 4.05 -12.04
C LEU A 266 -3.96 3.17 -10.80
N THR A 267 -3.45 1.95 -10.97
CA THR A 267 -3.25 1.00 -9.88
C THR A 267 -2.11 1.45 -8.98
N VAL A 268 -0.97 1.88 -9.55
CA VAL A 268 0.19 2.35 -8.76
C VAL A 268 -0.15 3.57 -7.91
N GLN A 269 -0.91 4.54 -8.44
CA GLN A 269 -1.30 5.74 -7.70
C GLN A 269 -2.10 5.43 -6.42
N ARG A 270 -2.93 4.38 -6.45
CA ARG A 270 -3.79 3.99 -5.31
C ARG A 270 -3.08 3.13 -4.26
N MET A 271 -1.87 2.62 -4.56
CA MET A 271 -1.15 1.67 -3.69
C MET A 271 -0.85 2.24 -2.30
N GLY A 272 -0.47 3.51 -2.19
CA GLY A 272 -0.13 4.14 -0.91
C GLY A 272 -1.29 4.08 0.07
N VAL A 273 -2.47 4.51 -0.38
CA VAL A 273 -3.70 4.49 0.44
C VAL A 273 -4.13 3.06 0.75
N PHE A 274 -4.03 2.13 -0.22
CA PHE A 274 -4.35 0.72 0.00
C PHE A 274 -3.51 0.13 1.15
N TYR A 275 -2.17 0.27 1.11
CA TYR A 275 -1.30 -0.29 2.14
C TYR A 275 -1.56 0.36 3.50
N LYS A 276 -1.77 1.68 3.54
CA LYS A 276 -2.17 2.40 4.76
C LYS A 276 -3.43 1.77 5.37
N GLN A 277 -4.50 1.61 4.58
CA GLN A 277 -5.78 1.07 5.05
C GLN A 277 -5.70 -0.41 5.45
N ARG A 278 -4.96 -1.22 4.68
CA ARG A 278 -4.72 -2.64 4.97
C ARG A 278 -3.98 -2.82 6.30
N ASP A 279 -2.93 -2.02 6.53
CA ASP A 279 -2.11 -2.11 7.74
C ASP A 279 -2.86 -1.61 9.00
N PHE A 280 -3.96 -0.87 8.82
CA PHE A 280 -4.93 -0.53 9.88
C PHE A 280 -6.13 -1.50 9.94
N TYR A 281 -6.05 -2.64 9.24
CA TYR A 281 -7.10 -3.66 9.17
C TYR A 281 -8.48 -3.13 8.78
N PHE A 282 -8.55 -2.13 7.90
CA PHE A 282 -9.83 -1.71 7.31
C PHE A 282 -10.43 -2.85 6.50
N TYR A 283 -9.63 -3.45 5.63
CA TYR A 283 -10.02 -4.58 4.79
C TYR A 283 -8.80 -5.41 4.35
N PRO A 284 -8.97 -6.71 4.08
CA PRO A 284 -7.93 -7.56 3.50
C PRO A 284 -7.74 -7.30 2.00
N ALA A 285 -6.62 -7.75 1.45
CA ALA A 285 -6.29 -7.52 0.04
C ALA A 285 -7.34 -8.03 -0.97
N TRP A 286 -7.96 -9.18 -0.69
CA TRP A 286 -8.99 -9.75 -1.58
C TRP A 286 -10.22 -8.83 -1.71
N ALA A 287 -10.58 -8.11 -0.65
CA ALA A 287 -11.73 -7.22 -0.64
C ALA A 287 -11.50 -5.98 -1.52
N TYR A 288 -10.23 -5.65 -1.82
CA TYR A 288 -9.88 -4.64 -2.81
C TYR A 288 -9.75 -5.21 -4.22
N SER A 289 -9.08 -6.36 -4.37
CA SER A 289 -8.76 -6.91 -5.70
C SER A 289 -9.96 -7.47 -6.44
N VAL A 290 -10.89 -8.14 -5.74
CA VAL A 290 -12.05 -8.81 -6.36
C VAL A 290 -13.04 -7.78 -6.94
N PRO A 291 -13.49 -6.75 -6.21
CA PRO A 291 -14.30 -5.68 -6.80
C PRO A 291 -13.67 -5.03 -8.02
N ALA A 292 -12.36 -4.75 -7.95
CA ALA A 292 -11.62 -4.14 -9.06
C ALA A 292 -11.61 -5.03 -10.31
N ALA A 293 -11.68 -6.36 -10.19
CA ALA A 293 -11.80 -7.29 -11.31
C ALA A 293 -13.24 -7.35 -11.85
N ILE A 294 -14.24 -7.45 -10.98
CA ILE A 294 -15.65 -7.63 -11.37
C ILE A 294 -16.22 -6.37 -12.05
N LEU A 295 -15.99 -5.19 -11.48
CA LEU A 295 -16.63 -3.94 -11.95
C LEU A 295 -16.23 -3.53 -13.37
N LYS A 296 -15.16 -4.10 -13.93
CA LYS A 296 -14.71 -3.79 -15.28
C LYS A 296 -15.33 -4.68 -16.35
N ILE A 297 -15.97 -5.77 -15.97
CA ILE A 297 -16.65 -6.69 -16.90
C ILE A 297 -17.79 -5.96 -17.64
N PRO A 298 -18.74 -5.27 -16.96
CA PRO A 298 -19.83 -4.57 -17.66
C PRO A 298 -19.33 -3.46 -18.59
N LEU A 299 -18.28 -2.72 -18.19
CA LEU A 299 -17.70 -1.67 -19.02
C LEU A 299 -17.08 -2.21 -20.31
N PHE A 300 -16.43 -3.38 -20.26
CA PHE A 300 -15.91 -4.00 -21.47
C PHE A 300 -17.03 -4.41 -22.42
N ILE A 301 -18.08 -5.04 -21.88
CA ILE A 301 -19.24 -5.46 -22.66
C ILE A 301 -19.83 -4.25 -23.40
N ALA A 302 -20.05 -3.14 -22.69
CA ALA A 302 -20.56 -1.89 -23.28
C ALA A 302 -19.65 -1.35 -24.41
N ARG A 303 -18.32 -1.37 -24.24
CA ARG A 303 -17.37 -0.92 -25.27
C ARG A 303 -17.37 -1.79 -26.52
N CYS A 304 -17.54 -3.09 -26.35
CA CYS A 304 -17.63 -4.01 -27.49
C CYS A 304 -18.88 -3.76 -28.33
N PHE A 305 -20.03 -3.52 -27.69
CA PHE A 305 -21.25 -3.12 -28.39
C PHE A 305 -21.07 -1.82 -29.19
N SER A 306 -20.32 -0.84 -28.66
CA SER A 306 -20.01 0.39 -29.41
C SER A 306 -19.11 0.12 -30.63
N LEU A 307 -18.18 -0.82 -30.53
CA LEU A 307 -17.28 -1.22 -31.63
C LEU A 307 -17.99 -2.05 -32.72
N ASP A 308 -19.00 -2.85 -32.35
CA ASP A 308 -19.84 -3.62 -33.30
C ASP A 308 -20.59 -2.73 -34.32
N SER A 309 -20.71 -1.42 -34.07
CA SER A 309 -21.33 -0.46 -35.01
C SER A 309 -20.44 -0.07 -36.18
N SER A 310 -19.13 -0.31 -36.07
CA SER A 310 -18.14 0.15 -37.03
C SER A 310 -17.81 -0.96 -38.05
N TYR A 311 -17.80 -0.58 -39.33
CA TYR A 311 -17.90 -1.37 -40.56
C TYR A 311 -17.06 -2.68 -40.65
N LEU A 312 -15.97 -2.82 -39.90
CA LEU A 312 -15.08 -3.99 -39.92
C LEU A 312 -15.75 -5.32 -39.53
N LEU A 313 -16.96 -5.35 -38.95
CA LEU A 313 -17.62 -6.56 -38.46
C LEU A 313 -18.81 -7.06 -39.30
N ARG A 314 -19.12 -6.41 -40.44
CA ARG A 314 -20.32 -6.74 -41.22
C ARG A 314 -20.22 -8.09 -41.97
N ASP A 315 -19.01 -8.52 -42.34
CA ASP A 315 -18.71 -9.85 -42.92
C ASP A 315 -18.37 -10.94 -41.86
N TRP A 316 -18.49 -10.65 -40.57
CA TRP A 316 -18.00 -11.50 -39.46
C TRP A 316 -19.08 -12.35 -38.79
N PHE A 317 -20.22 -12.54 -39.45
CA PHE A 317 -21.50 -12.86 -38.79
C PHE A 317 -21.66 -14.33 -38.34
N GLN A 318 -20.86 -15.28 -38.83
CA GLN A 318 -21.16 -16.72 -38.66
C GLN A 318 -20.59 -17.37 -37.38
N SER A 319 -19.77 -16.66 -36.58
CA SER A 319 -19.21 -17.18 -35.29
C SER A 319 -19.08 -16.11 -34.18
N ARG A 320 -20.08 -15.21 -34.07
CA ARG A 320 -20.10 -14.02 -33.19
C ARG A 320 -19.76 -14.26 -31.72
N THR A 321 -20.44 -15.21 -31.07
CA THR A 321 -20.36 -15.39 -29.61
C THR A 321 -18.98 -15.84 -29.14
N ARG A 322 -18.33 -16.70 -29.92
CA ARG A 322 -17.05 -17.31 -29.59
C ARG A 322 -15.89 -16.30 -29.74
N LYS A 323 -15.89 -15.52 -30.82
CA LYS A 323 -14.93 -14.42 -31.02
C LYS A 323 -15.04 -13.37 -29.92
N PHE A 324 -16.27 -12.95 -29.59
CA PHE A 324 -16.51 -11.99 -28.52
C PHE A 324 -15.94 -12.46 -27.19
N PHE A 325 -16.21 -13.72 -26.83
CA PHE A 325 -15.71 -14.29 -25.58
C PHE A 325 -14.18 -14.39 -25.55
N LEU A 326 -13.54 -14.71 -26.68
CA LEU A 326 -12.08 -14.73 -26.78
C LEU A 326 -11.49 -13.33 -26.57
N LEU A 327 -12.00 -12.31 -27.27
CA LEU A 327 -11.54 -10.93 -27.15
C LEU A 327 -11.78 -10.37 -25.74
N PHE A 328 -12.89 -10.75 -25.10
CA PHE A 328 -13.15 -10.48 -23.69
C PHE A 328 -12.07 -11.06 -22.78
N LEU A 329 -11.77 -12.36 -22.92
CA LEU A 329 -10.76 -13.01 -22.09
C LEU A 329 -9.38 -12.37 -22.27
N VAL A 330 -8.97 -12.10 -23.51
CA VAL A 330 -7.72 -11.39 -23.83
C VAL A 330 -7.66 -10.05 -23.09
N HIS A 331 -8.72 -9.25 -23.17
CA HIS A 331 -8.78 -7.97 -22.47
C HIS A 331 -8.67 -8.12 -20.94
N GLN A 332 -9.38 -9.11 -20.36
CA GLN A 332 -9.33 -9.36 -18.92
C GLN A 332 -7.94 -9.83 -18.47
N VAL A 333 -7.30 -10.72 -19.24
CA VAL A 333 -5.92 -11.17 -19.01
C VAL A 333 -4.96 -9.98 -19.02
N SER A 334 -5.04 -9.12 -20.03
CA SER A 334 -4.23 -7.90 -20.11
C SER A 334 -4.36 -7.05 -18.85
N ILE A 335 -5.59 -6.68 -18.48
CA ILE A 335 -5.83 -5.84 -17.30
C ILE A 335 -5.26 -6.49 -16.03
N SER A 336 -5.46 -7.80 -15.85
CA SER A 336 -4.94 -8.52 -14.69
C SER A 336 -3.41 -8.60 -14.66
N MET A 337 -2.76 -8.79 -15.81
CA MET A 337 -1.30 -8.81 -15.95
C MET A 337 -0.70 -7.47 -15.53
N PHE A 338 -1.22 -6.36 -16.04
CA PHE A 338 -0.71 -5.03 -15.69
C PHE A 338 -1.01 -4.66 -14.23
N ARG A 339 -2.13 -5.08 -13.64
CA ARG A 339 -2.34 -4.90 -12.19
C ARG A 339 -1.30 -5.64 -11.35
N LEU A 340 -0.95 -6.87 -11.74
CA LEU A 340 0.10 -7.64 -11.07
C LEU A 340 1.46 -6.93 -11.18
N ILE A 341 1.81 -6.43 -12.36
CA ILE A 341 3.04 -5.65 -12.54
C ILE A 341 3.03 -4.41 -11.63
N ALA A 342 1.90 -3.69 -11.53
CA ALA A 342 1.76 -2.51 -10.67
C ALA A 342 1.88 -2.81 -9.16
N SER A 343 1.45 -3.99 -8.69
CA SER A 343 1.57 -4.34 -7.26
C SER A 343 3.01 -4.70 -6.87
N ILE A 344 3.77 -5.28 -7.80
CA ILE A 344 5.17 -5.63 -7.64
C ILE A 344 6.04 -4.37 -7.79
N VAL A 345 5.90 -3.66 -8.91
CA VAL A 345 6.69 -2.48 -9.25
C VAL A 345 5.89 -1.23 -8.89
N ARG A 346 6.15 -0.71 -7.69
CA ARG A 346 5.32 0.33 -7.04
C ARG A 346 5.75 1.77 -7.37
N ASN A 347 6.69 1.93 -8.31
CA ASN A 347 7.09 3.22 -8.87
C ASN A 347 6.50 3.35 -10.28
N PRO A 348 5.69 4.38 -10.59
CA PRO A 348 5.01 4.50 -11.89
C PRO A 348 5.97 4.46 -13.10
N SER A 349 7.12 5.11 -12.99
CA SER A 349 8.08 5.22 -14.09
C SER A 349 8.73 3.87 -14.36
N ILE A 350 9.24 3.20 -13.31
CA ILE A 350 9.86 1.87 -13.42
C ILE A 350 8.83 0.84 -13.89
N ALA A 351 7.59 0.91 -13.36
CA ALA A 351 6.51 0.01 -13.73
C ALA A 351 6.20 0.11 -15.22
N SER A 352 6.15 1.32 -15.77
CA SER A 352 5.86 1.55 -17.19
C SER A 352 6.95 0.97 -18.11
N THR A 353 8.22 1.12 -17.74
CA THR A 353 9.33 0.50 -18.48
C THR A 353 9.28 -1.02 -18.43
N CYS A 354 9.06 -1.61 -17.24
CA CYS A 354 8.90 -3.06 -17.10
C CYS A 354 7.70 -3.59 -17.90
N ALA A 355 6.59 -2.86 -17.88
CA ALA A 355 5.39 -3.17 -18.65
C ALA A 355 5.65 -3.23 -20.17
N LEU A 356 6.39 -2.26 -20.71
CA LEU A 356 6.78 -2.24 -22.13
C LEU A 356 7.72 -3.41 -22.50
N PHE A 357 8.58 -3.83 -21.60
CA PHE A 357 9.43 -5.00 -21.82
C PHE A 357 8.63 -6.31 -21.82
N ILE A 358 7.72 -6.48 -20.86
CA ILE A 358 6.87 -7.68 -20.74
C ILE A 358 5.92 -7.81 -21.96
N ILE A 359 5.34 -6.70 -22.42
CA ILE A 359 4.47 -6.73 -23.60
C ILE A 359 5.26 -7.08 -24.88
N LEU A 360 6.49 -6.60 -25.02
CA LEU A 360 7.37 -6.96 -26.14
C LEU A 360 7.66 -8.46 -26.17
N ILE A 361 8.00 -9.06 -25.01
CA ILE A 361 8.19 -10.51 -24.87
C ILE A 361 6.90 -11.25 -25.25
N THR A 362 5.75 -10.78 -24.77
CA THR A 362 4.44 -11.38 -25.07
C THR A 362 4.17 -11.37 -26.58
N PHE A 363 4.57 -10.30 -27.29
CA PHE A 363 4.42 -10.18 -28.74
C PHE A 363 5.35 -11.11 -29.51
N LEU A 364 6.62 -11.20 -29.09
CA LEU A 364 7.62 -12.07 -29.71
C LEU A 364 7.17 -13.54 -29.72
N PHE A 365 6.62 -14.00 -28.60
CA PHE A 365 6.12 -15.37 -28.42
C PHE A 365 4.66 -15.57 -28.85
N GLY A 366 4.01 -14.55 -29.43
CA GLY A 366 2.59 -14.60 -29.82
C GLY A 366 2.27 -15.46 -31.05
N GLY A 367 3.27 -15.98 -31.76
CA GLY A 367 3.09 -16.89 -32.90
C GLY A 367 2.90 -16.24 -34.27
N PHE A 368 2.49 -14.96 -34.31
CA PHE A 368 2.34 -14.21 -35.55
C PHE A 368 3.68 -13.63 -36.07
N VAL A 369 4.43 -12.93 -35.20
CA VAL A 369 5.71 -12.29 -35.55
C VAL A 369 6.78 -13.33 -35.86
N ILE A 370 6.96 -14.30 -34.96
CA ILE A 370 7.82 -15.46 -35.16
C ILE A 370 6.94 -16.70 -35.12
N ARG A 371 6.97 -17.48 -36.20
CA ARG A 371 6.28 -18.76 -36.28
C ARG A 371 6.87 -19.74 -35.28
N LYS A 372 6.02 -20.48 -34.57
CA LYS A 372 6.44 -21.48 -33.57
C LYS A 372 7.48 -22.49 -34.11
N PRO A 373 7.35 -23.06 -35.32
CA PRO A 373 8.33 -24.01 -35.86
C PRO A 373 9.70 -23.38 -36.12
N SER A 374 9.75 -22.06 -36.37
CA SER A 374 10.99 -21.31 -36.60
C SER A 374 11.73 -20.96 -35.30
N LEU A 375 11.13 -21.18 -34.13
CA LEU A 375 11.79 -20.97 -32.85
C LEU A 375 12.81 -22.09 -32.57
N PRO A 376 14.03 -21.74 -32.09
CA PRO A 376 15.00 -22.71 -31.58
C PRO A 376 14.37 -23.61 -30.51
N SER A 377 14.73 -24.89 -30.48
CA SER A 377 14.13 -25.88 -29.55
C SER A 377 14.14 -25.43 -28.09
N TRP A 378 15.19 -24.74 -27.65
CA TRP A 378 15.33 -24.22 -26.29
C TRP A 378 14.43 -23.01 -25.96
N LEU A 379 13.87 -22.32 -26.96
CA LEU A 379 12.93 -21.20 -26.81
C LEU A 379 11.46 -21.57 -27.08
N ARG A 380 11.20 -22.76 -27.65
CA ARG A 380 9.83 -23.16 -28.06
C ARG A 380 8.83 -23.18 -26.91
N TRP A 381 9.28 -23.39 -25.66
CA TRP A 381 8.39 -23.38 -24.49
C TRP A 381 7.84 -21.97 -24.20
N GLY A 382 8.57 -20.91 -24.55
CA GLY A 382 8.14 -19.52 -24.33
C GLY A 382 6.84 -19.17 -25.08
N PHE A 383 6.58 -19.84 -26.20
CA PHE A 383 5.31 -19.76 -26.92
C PHE A 383 4.11 -20.09 -26.02
N TRP A 384 4.22 -21.15 -25.21
CA TRP A 384 3.15 -21.61 -24.33
C TRP A 384 3.00 -20.79 -23.04
N LEU A 385 3.97 -19.92 -22.74
CA LEU A 385 3.89 -18.98 -21.62
C LEU A 385 3.14 -17.69 -22.02
N SER A 386 3.08 -17.37 -23.31
CA SER A 386 2.45 -16.13 -23.78
C SER A 386 0.92 -16.28 -23.86
N PRO A 387 0.13 -15.46 -23.14
CA PRO A 387 -1.32 -15.45 -23.29
C PRO A 387 -1.75 -15.03 -24.72
N LEU A 388 -0.93 -14.23 -25.41
CA LEU A 388 -1.20 -13.81 -26.78
C LEU A 388 -1.10 -14.97 -27.78
N ALA A 389 -0.26 -15.98 -27.53
CA ALA A 389 -0.16 -17.16 -28.40
C ALA A 389 -1.49 -17.94 -28.44
N TYR A 390 -2.11 -18.14 -27.28
CA TYR A 390 -3.43 -18.79 -27.21
C TYR A 390 -4.51 -17.93 -27.87
N ALA A 391 -4.46 -16.61 -27.70
CA ALA A 391 -5.37 -15.68 -28.35
C ALA A 391 -5.26 -15.78 -29.89
N GLU A 392 -4.04 -15.82 -30.43
CA GLU A 392 -3.78 -15.93 -31.86
C GLU A 392 -4.26 -17.29 -32.42
N ILE A 393 -4.00 -18.39 -31.69
CA ILE A 393 -4.51 -19.72 -32.05
C ILE A 393 -6.04 -19.71 -32.08
N GLY A 394 -6.70 -19.22 -31.02
CA GLY A 394 -8.15 -19.21 -30.93
C GLY A 394 -8.81 -18.33 -32.00
N ALA A 395 -8.23 -17.16 -32.28
CA ALA A 395 -8.72 -16.24 -33.31
C ALA A 395 -8.54 -16.82 -34.72
N SER A 396 -7.37 -17.38 -35.01
CA SER A 396 -7.03 -17.95 -36.31
C SER A 396 -7.84 -19.21 -36.60
N LEU A 397 -7.93 -20.16 -35.67
CA LEU A 397 -8.73 -21.38 -35.85
C LEU A 397 -10.22 -21.03 -36.08
N ASN A 398 -10.75 -20.07 -35.32
CA ASN A 398 -12.16 -19.71 -35.43
C ASN A 398 -12.50 -18.98 -36.76
N GLU A 399 -11.54 -18.29 -37.38
CA GLU A 399 -11.74 -17.72 -38.71
C GLU A 399 -11.46 -18.73 -39.82
N PHE A 400 -10.26 -19.31 -39.88
CA PHE A 400 -9.80 -20.06 -41.04
C PHE A 400 -10.44 -21.44 -41.19
N LEU A 401 -11.12 -21.94 -40.16
CA LEU A 401 -11.98 -23.14 -40.27
C LEU A 401 -13.42 -22.80 -40.71
N ALA A 402 -13.78 -21.52 -40.82
CA ALA A 402 -15.13 -21.12 -41.22
C ALA A 402 -15.45 -21.52 -42.69
N PRO A 403 -16.73 -21.72 -43.04
CA PRO A 403 -17.14 -22.21 -44.36
C PRO A 403 -16.56 -21.43 -45.55
N ARG A 404 -16.32 -20.12 -45.39
CA ARG A 404 -15.74 -19.25 -46.42
C ARG A 404 -14.32 -19.64 -46.85
N TRP A 405 -13.55 -20.32 -46.00
CA TRP A 405 -12.16 -20.72 -46.24
C TRP A 405 -12.03 -22.21 -46.64
N GLN A 406 -13.16 -22.90 -46.81
CA GLN A 406 -13.23 -24.33 -47.16
C GLN A 406 -13.11 -24.58 -48.68
N LYS A 407 -12.70 -23.58 -49.46
CA LYS A 407 -12.44 -23.77 -50.90
C LYS A 407 -11.25 -24.74 -51.04
N VAL A 408 -11.50 -25.89 -51.64
CA VAL A 408 -10.51 -26.96 -51.81
C VAL A 408 -9.53 -26.55 -52.90
N SER A 409 -8.25 -26.56 -52.59
CA SER A 409 -7.17 -26.35 -53.57
C SER A 409 -6.90 -27.64 -54.33
N SER A 410 -6.09 -27.58 -55.38
CA SER A 410 -5.72 -28.71 -56.26
C SER A 410 -5.11 -29.92 -55.53
N SER A 411 -4.70 -29.75 -54.27
CA SER A 411 -4.05 -30.73 -53.41
C SER A 411 -4.95 -31.35 -52.32
N ASN A 412 -6.28 -31.32 -52.46
CA ASN A 412 -7.29 -31.85 -51.50
C ASN A 412 -7.24 -31.25 -50.08
N ILE A 413 -6.44 -30.20 -49.86
CA ILE A 413 -6.38 -29.45 -48.60
C ILE A 413 -7.20 -28.16 -48.75
N THR A 414 -7.92 -27.79 -47.70
CA THR A 414 -8.69 -26.54 -47.67
C THR A 414 -7.73 -25.36 -47.56
N LEU A 415 -8.04 -24.24 -48.21
CA LEU A 415 -7.17 -23.06 -48.18
C LEU A 415 -6.86 -22.62 -46.73
N GLY A 416 -7.87 -22.65 -45.86
CA GLY A 416 -7.72 -22.32 -44.44
C GLY A 416 -6.73 -23.21 -43.69
N GLN A 417 -6.74 -24.52 -43.95
CA GLN A 417 -5.79 -25.46 -43.36
C GLN A 417 -4.36 -25.19 -43.83
N GLN A 418 -4.18 -24.96 -45.13
CA GLN A 418 -2.87 -24.64 -45.71
C GLN A 418 -2.25 -23.37 -45.06
N ILE A 419 -3.07 -22.35 -44.78
CA ILE A 419 -2.63 -21.13 -44.10
C ILE A 419 -2.19 -21.43 -42.67
N LEU A 420 -3.02 -22.15 -41.91
CA LEU A 420 -2.73 -22.49 -40.51
C LEU A 420 -1.46 -23.35 -40.38
N GLU A 421 -1.25 -24.31 -41.28
CA GLU A 421 -0.05 -25.15 -41.30
C GLU A 421 1.19 -24.34 -41.64
N SER A 422 1.12 -23.44 -42.64
CA SER A 422 2.25 -22.58 -43.04
C SER A 422 2.72 -21.65 -41.90
N ARG A 423 1.82 -21.33 -40.98
CA ARG A 423 2.06 -20.49 -39.80
C ARG A 423 2.38 -21.30 -38.54
N GLY A 424 2.22 -22.63 -38.56
CA GLY A 424 2.40 -23.50 -37.40
C GLY A 424 1.32 -23.32 -36.34
N LEU A 425 0.12 -22.90 -36.76
CA LEU A 425 -1.06 -22.64 -35.93
C LEU A 425 -2.19 -23.66 -36.18
N TYR A 426 -1.96 -24.67 -37.03
CA TYR A 426 -2.91 -25.75 -37.23
C TYR A 426 -2.86 -26.72 -36.05
N PHE A 427 -3.97 -26.79 -35.33
CA PHE A 427 -4.21 -27.74 -34.25
C PHE A 427 -5.60 -28.36 -34.46
N ASN A 428 -5.76 -29.64 -34.10
CA ASN A 428 -7.02 -30.38 -34.27
C ASN A 428 -8.24 -29.66 -33.65
N GLU A 429 -9.45 -29.99 -34.09
CA GLU A 429 -10.70 -29.35 -33.59
C GLU A 429 -10.87 -29.43 -32.07
N TYR A 430 -10.38 -30.48 -31.41
CA TYR A 430 -10.36 -30.59 -29.94
C TYR A 430 -9.48 -29.51 -29.26
N PHE A 431 -8.49 -28.98 -29.97
CA PHE A 431 -7.62 -27.92 -29.49
C PHE A 431 -8.33 -26.55 -29.47
N TYR A 432 -9.56 -26.45 -29.98
CA TYR A 432 -10.33 -25.21 -30.04
C TYR A 432 -10.67 -24.62 -28.65
N TRP A 433 -10.99 -25.47 -27.67
CA TRP A 433 -11.36 -25.01 -26.31
C TRP A 433 -10.16 -24.70 -25.43
N ILE A 434 -8.98 -25.21 -25.79
CA ILE A 434 -7.74 -25.06 -25.01
C ILE A 434 -7.34 -23.58 -24.88
N PRO A 435 -7.35 -22.75 -25.95
CA PRO A 435 -7.14 -21.31 -25.84
C PRO A 435 -8.02 -20.62 -24.81
N PHE A 436 -9.32 -20.95 -24.76
CA PHE A 436 -10.25 -20.34 -23.81
C PHE A 436 -9.92 -20.75 -22.36
N ALA A 437 -9.70 -22.04 -22.13
CA ALA A 437 -9.31 -22.55 -20.82
C ALA A 437 -7.96 -21.96 -20.36
N ALA A 438 -6.98 -21.87 -21.26
CA ALA A 438 -5.68 -21.27 -20.97
C ALA A 438 -5.80 -19.79 -20.61
N LEU A 439 -6.56 -19.00 -21.37
CA LEU A 439 -6.79 -17.58 -21.08
C LEU A 439 -7.51 -17.36 -19.74
N ILE A 440 -8.50 -18.19 -19.40
CA ILE A 440 -9.14 -18.17 -18.06
C ILE A 440 -8.10 -18.50 -16.98
N GLY A 441 -7.25 -19.50 -17.22
CA GLY A 441 -6.15 -19.86 -16.34
C GLY A 441 -5.19 -18.69 -16.08
N PHE A 442 -4.71 -18.03 -17.14
CA PHE A 442 -3.87 -16.82 -17.00
C PHE A 442 -4.57 -15.71 -16.23
N TRP A 443 -5.85 -15.45 -16.52
CA TRP A 443 -6.62 -14.44 -15.81
C TRP A 443 -6.72 -14.75 -14.31
N MET A 444 -6.99 -16.00 -13.94
CA MET A 444 -7.01 -16.42 -12.53
C MET A 444 -5.62 -16.29 -11.89
N VAL A 445 -4.57 -16.80 -12.53
CA VAL A 445 -3.19 -16.75 -12.02
C VAL A 445 -2.75 -15.31 -11.78
N PHE A 446 -3.01 -14.37 -12.70
CA PHE A 446 -2.62 -12.98 -12.52
C PHE A 446 -3.43 -12.28 -11.42
N ASN A 447 -4.73 -12.55 -11.28
CA ASN A 447 -5.52 -11.98 -10.20
C ASN A 447 -5.14 -12.57 -8.82
N ILE A 448 -4.88 -13.87 -8.73
CA ILE A 448 -4.39 -14.51 -7.50
C ILE A 448 -3.02 -13.95 -7.16
N GLY A 449 -2.11 -13.87 -8.13
CA GLY A 449 -0.80 -13.25 -7.97
C GLY A 449 -0.91 -11.80 -7.48
N PHE A 450 -1.87 -11.03 -8.01
CA PHE A 450 -2.12 -9.67 -7.59
C PHE A 450 -2.60 -9.61 -6.13
N THR A 451 -3.56 -10.45 -5.73
CA THR A 451 -4.03 -10.55 -4.35
C THR A 451 -2.93 -11.00 -3.39
N CYS A 452 -2.13 -12.01 -3.75
CA CYS A 452 -0.99 -12.47 -2.97
C CYS A 452 0.07 -11.36 -2.83
N ALA A 453 0.44 -10.70 -3.93
CA ALA A 453 1.37 -9.58 -3.90
C ALA A 453 0.86 -8.50 -2.93
N LEU A 454 -0.41 -8.12 -3.00
CA LEU A 454 -1.01 -7.15 -2.08
C LEU A 454 -1.15 -7.64 -0.64
N SER A 455 -1.17 -8.95 -0.39
CA SER A 455 -1.32 -9.52 0.95
C SER A 455 0.02 -9.57 1.69
N TYR A 456 1.09 -9.97 1.00
CA TYR A 456 2.40 -10.21 1.61
C TYR A 456 3.37 -9.04 1.48
N SER A 457 3.15 -8.15 0.52
CA SER A 457 4.00 -6.98 0.32
C SER A 457 3.96 -6.04 1.52
N LYS A 458 5.12 -5.66 2.05
CA LYS A 458 5.23 -4.53 2.99
C LYS A 458 4.85 -3.22 2.28
N ALA A 459 4.27 -2.26 3.00
CA ALA A 459 4.10 -0.91 2.47
C ALA A 459 5.46 -0.36 1.99
N PRO A 460 5.52 0.42 0.90
CA PRO A 460 6.76 1.03 0.45
C PRO A 460 7.36 1.88 1.58
N GLY A 461 8.47 1.42 2.16
CA GLY A 461 9.24 2.19 3.13
C GLY A 461 9.92 3.35 2.42
N ARG A 462 9.66 4.57 2.87
CA ARG A 462 10.53 5.70 2.50
C ARG A 462 11.83 5.57 3.30
N PRO A 463 13.00 5.92 2.72
CA PRO A 463 14.28 5.79 3.41
C PRO A 463 14.20 6.57 4.73
N ARG A 464 14.33 5.85 5.84
CA ARG A 464 14.53 6.46 7.15
C ARG A 464 15.89 7.16 7.12
N THR A 465 16.01 8.31 7.77
CA THR A 465 17.30 8.93 8.05
C THR A 465 18.16 7.92 8.80
N VAL A 466 19.13 7.33 8.10
CA VAL A 466 20.10 6.39 8.66
C VAL A 466 21.01 7.20 9.58
N ILE A 467 20.98 6.91 10.88
CA ILE A 467 21.99 7.41 11.80
C ILE A 467 23.29 6.67 11.41
N SER A 468 24.34 7.40 11.08
CA SER A 468 25.62 6.80 10.67
C SER A 468 26.17 5.88 11.77
N GLN A 469 26.78 4.76 11.37
CA GLN A 469 27.45 3.83 12.29
C GLN A 469 28.48 4.54 13.17
N ASP A 470 29.14 5.59 12.65
CA ASP A 470 30.08 6.41 13.42
C ASP A 470 29.41 7.19 14.56
N ARG A 471 28.17 7.65 14.39
CA ARG A 471 27.42 8.28 15.49
C ARG A 471 27.02 7.25 16.54
N LEU A 472 26.61 6.05 16.13
CA LEU A 472 26.22 4.98 17.05
C LEU A 472 27.43 4.45 17.83
N SER A 473 28.58 4.25 17.18
CA SER A 473 29.82 3.82 17.82
C SER A 473 30.35 4.86 18.80
N ASN A 474 30.24 6.16 18.48
CA ASN A 474 30.61 7.23 19.40
C ASN A 474 29.67 7.30 20.63
N ILE A 475 28.37 7.02 20.46
CA ILE A 475 27.41 6.94 21.57
C ILE A 475 27.72 5.73 22.46
N LEU A 476 28.03 4.58 21.86
CA LEU A 476 28.37 3.35 22.59
C LEU A 476 29.73 3.47 23.31
N LYS A 477 30.75 4.06 22.66
CA LYS A 477 32.04 4.36 23.28
C LYS A 477 31.90 5.32 24.46
N ARG A 478 31.15 6.41 24.33
CA ARG A 478 30.84 7.31 25.46
C ARG A 478 30.19 6.57 26.62
N LYS A 479 29.29 5.61 26.34
CA LYS A 479 28.62 4.82 27.38
C LYS A 479 29.57 3.86 28.10
N GLN A 480 30.64 3.42 27.43
CA GLN A 480 31.64 2.48 27.94
C GLN A 480 32.75 3.21 28.72
N ASP A 481 33.16 4.39 28.25
CA ASP A 481 34.12 5.26 28.96
C ASP A 481 33.53 5.80 30.29
N LEU A 482 32.21 5.99 30.37
CA LEU A 482 31.51 6.39 31.61
C LEU A 482 31.36 5.25 32.63
N SER A 483 31.50 3.98 32.23
CA SER A 483 31.48 2.84 33.16
C SER A 483 32.85 2.54 33.80
N ASP A 484 33.93 3.15 33.29
CA ASP A 484 35.31 2.90 33.73
C ASP A 484 35.87 3.96 34.71
N PHE A 485 35.04 4.87 35.23
CA PHE A 485 35.46 5.72 36.34
C PHE A 485 35.71 4.87 37.61
N PRO A 486 36.90 4.94 38.23
CA PRO A 486 37.18 4.20 39.45
C PRO A 486 36.20 4.61 40.54
N ARG A 487 35.59 3.64 41.24
CA ARG A 487 34.94 3.88 42.54
C ARG A 487 35.98 4.54 43.44
N GLU A 488 35.79 5.82 43.74
CA GLU A 488 36.64 6.56 44.67
C GLU A 488 36.75 5.76 45.98
N LYS A 489 38.00 5.50 46.37
CA LYS A 489 38.34 4.88 47.65
C LYS A 489 37.90 5.79 48.77
N THR A 490 37.11 5.26 49.67
CA THR A 490 36.85 5.82 51.00
C THR A 490 38.18 6.02 51.76
N LEU A 491 38.45 7.26 52.15
CA LEU A 491 39.43 7.62 53.18
C LEU A 491 38.72 8.43 54.30
N PRO A 492 39.21 8.37 55.54
CA PRO A 492 38.38 8.41 56.74
C PRO A 492 38.01 9.82 57.20
N TYR A 493 36.79 9.90 57.77
CA TYR A 493 36.26 10.88 58.71
C TYR A 493 37.06 12.18 58.93
N ALA A 494 36.52 13.28 58.37
CA ALA A 494 36.58 14.59 58.99
C ALA A 494 35.17 15.19 58.97
N GLU A 495 34.59 15.39 60.15
CA GLU A 495 33.27 15.97 60.35
C GLU A 495 33.23 17.42 59.82
N THR A 496 32.39 17.69 58.81
CA THR A 496 31.89 19.03 58.46
C THR A 496 30.51 18.90 57.78
N PRO A 497 29.66 19.94 57.85
CA PRO A 497 28.28 19.78 58.30
C PRO A 497 27.29 19.37 57.21
N ILE A 498 26.20 18.75 57.68
CA ILE A 498 25.01 18.20 56.99
C ILE A 498 24.31 19.17 55.98
N SER A 499 24.79 20.40 55.82
CA SER A 499 24.17 21.47 55.02
C SER A 499 24.44 21.42 53.50
N ALA A 500 25.46 20.69 53.01
CA ALA A 500 25.82 20.72 51.58
C ALA A 500 24.96 19.77 50.72
N GLY A 501 24.69 18.57 51.22
CA GLY A 501 23.85 17.57 50.52
C GLY A 501 22.37 17.96 50.45
N GLU A 502 21.85 18.69 51.44
CA GLU A 502 20.50 19.27 51.39
C GLU A 502 20.40 20.44 50.39
N LYS A 503 21.49 21.22 50.20
CA LYS A 503 21.51 22.32 49.24
C LYS A 503 21.54 21.84 47.80
N GLU A 504 22.36 20.84 47.47
CA GLU A 504 22.36 20.25 46.12
C GLU A 504 21.04 19.55 45.78
N ARG A 505 20.41 18.85 46.75
CA ARG A 505 19.06 18.30 46.59
C ARG A 505 18.00 19.38 46.35
N ASN A 506 18.05 20.49 47.09
CA ASN A 506 17.10 21.59 46.92
C ASN A 506 17.28 22.32 45.58
N GLN A 507 18.52 22.44 45.09
CA GLN A 507 18.83 23.06 43.79
C GLN A 507 18.38 22.18 42.61
N MET A 508 18.60 20.87 42.71
CA MET A 508 18.08 19.87 41.75
C MET A 508 16.56 19.75 41.78
N SER A 509 15.95 19.78 42.98
CA SER A 509 14.49 19.79 43.16
C SER A 509 13.87 20.99 42.47
N ASN A 510 14.50 22.17 42.54
CA ASN A 510 14.04 23.36 41.81
C ASN A 510 14.15 23.22 40.29
N ILE A 511 15.23 22.64 39.76
CA ILE A 511 15.36 22.38 38.31
C ILE A 511 14.28 21.39 37.83
N LEU A 512 14.04 20.33 38.60
CA LEU A 512 12.96 19.35 38.33
C LEU A 512 11.56 19.98 38.46
N LEU A 513 11.34 20.84 39.46
CA LEU A 513 10.09 21.58 39.63
C LEU A 513 9.86 22.60 38.50
N THR A 514 10.92 23.22 37.96
CA THR A 514 10.82 24.08 36.77
C THR A 514 10.55 23.25 35.50
N LEU A 515 11.16 22.07 35.36
CA LEU A 515 10.90 21.14 34.25
C LEU A 515 9.51 20.52 34.28
N LEU A 516 8.87 20.45 35.46
CA LEU A 516 7.52 19.89 35.64
C LEU A 516 6.41 20.96 35.66
N ARG A 517 6.75 22.25 35.85
CA ARG A 517 5.81 23.39 35.79
C ARG A 517 5.57 23.92 34.37
N TYR A 518 6.33 23.45 33.38
CA TYR A 518 6.21 23.79 31.96
C TYR A 518 6.07 22.52 31.13
#